data_AF-A0A1H7NLQ7-F1
#
_entry.id   AF-A0A1H7NLQ7-F1
#
_cell.length_a   1.000
_cell.length_b   1.000
_cell.length_c   1.000
_cell.angle_alpha   90.00
_cell.angle_beta   90.00
_cell.angle_gamma   90.00
#
_symmetry.space_group_name_H-M   'P 1'
#
loop_
_entity.id
_entity.type
_entity.pdbx_description
1 polymer ?
#
loop_
_entity_poly.entity_id
_entity_poly.type
_entity_poly.pdbx_seq_one_letter_code
_entity_poly.pdbx_strand_id
1 'polypeptide(L)' 'MSEHGGIVDGDLLVDRDTTVSGIVSGDVIVAAGCRVKVSGIVSGDLIAAEGAEVHLSGMLSGRIIERGGRVRVTGMVSGA' A
#
# COMPACT_ATOMS: atom_id res chain seq x y z
N MET A 1 13.08 -12.42 -5.59
CA MET A 1 12.24 -11.20 -5.66
C MET A 1 10.91 -11.62 -6.24
N SER A 2 9.84 -11.64 -5.44
CA SER A 2 8.50 -11.97 -5.94
C SER A 2 7.85 -10.67 -6.41
N GLU A 3 7.78 -10.51 -7.74
CA GLU A 3 7.08 -9.40 -8.39
C GLU A 3 5.63 -9.85 -8.63
N HIS A 4 4.68 -9.25 -7.93
CA HIS A 4 3.25 -9.47 -8.21
C HIS A 4 2.82 -8.46 -9.28
N GLY A 5 3.16 -8.74 -10.54
CA GLY A 5 2.65 -8.03 -11.70
C GLY A 5 1.27 -8.55 -12.08
N GLY A 6 0.22 -8.03 -11.43
CA GLY A 6 -1.16 -8.49 -11.65
C GLY A 6 -2.19 -7.54 -11.05
N ILE A 7 -3.45 -7.70 -11.46
CA ILE A 7 -4.57 -7.05 -10.79
C ILE A 7 -4.83 -7.87 -9.52
N VAL A 8 -4.62 -7.25 -8.36
CA VAL A 8 -4.98 -7.83 -7.07
C VAL A 8 -6.39 -7.37 -6.78
N ASP A 9 -7.35 -8.29 -6.89
CA ASP A 9 -8.74 -8.08 -6.52
C ASP A 9 -8.94 -8.55 -5.08
N GLY A 10 -9.23 -7.63 -4.16
CA GLY A 10 -9.37 -7.88 -2.73
C GLY A 10 -8.24 -7.31 -1.86
N ASP A 11 -8.40 -7.51 -0.54
CA ASP A 11 -7.53 -6.92 0.48
C ASP A 11 -6.12 -7.55 0.44
N LEU A 12 -5.10 -6.69 0.39
CA LEU A 12 -3.71 -7.09 0.38
C LEU A 12 -3.11 -6.93 1.77
N LEU A 13 -2.98 -8.06 2.48
CA LEU A 13 -2.23 -8.11 3.74
C LEU A 13 -0.74 -8.33 3.47
N VAL A 14 0.08 -7.40 3.91
CA VAL A 14 1.53 -7.43 3.73
C VAL A 14 2.21 -7.64 5.09
N ASP A 15 2.63 -8.87 5.32
CA ASP A 15 3.40 -9.30 6.50
C ASP A 15 4.92 -9.23 6.32
N ARG A 16 5.38 -8.88 5.11
CA ARG A 16 6.80 -8.91 4.74
C ARG A 16 7.11 -7.89 3.65
N ASP A 17 8.38 -7.52 3.51
CA ASP A 17 8.80 -6.54 2.52
C ASP A 17 8.38 -6.95 1.09
N THR A 18 7.48 -6.17 0.49
CA THR A 18 6.87 -6.49 -0.80
C THR A 18 6.77 -5.24 -1.65
N THR A 19 6.98 -5.43 -2.96
CA THR A 19 6.71 -4.42 -3.96
C THR A 19 5.48 -4.82 -4.75
N VAL A 20 4.50 -3.93 -4.79
CA VAL A 20 3.26 -4.06 -5.54
C VAL A 20 3.35 -3.17 -6.76
N SER A 21 3.38 -3.81 -7.93
CA SER A 21 3.44 -3.14 -9.22
C SER A 21 2.23 -3.60 -10.03
N GLY A 22 1.11 -2.88 -9.94
CA GLY A 22 -0.15 -3.31 -10.54
C GLY A 22 -1.34 -2.48 -10.08
N ILE A 23 -2.54 -3.04 -10.22
CA ILE A 23 -3.78 -2.44 -9.73
C ILE A 23 -4.22 -3.25 -8.51
N VAL A 24 -4.34 -2.63 -7.35
CA VAL A 24 -4.94 -3.22 -6.15
C VAL A 24 -6.35 -2.64 -6.03
N SER A 25 -7.35 -3.50 -6.14
CA SER A 25 -8.76 -3.16 -5.95
C SER A 25 -9.21 -3.68 -4.59
N GLY A 26 -8.74 -3.05 -3.53
CA GLY A 26 -8.97 -3.45 -2.13
C GLY A 26 -8.05 -2.71 -1.16
N ASP A 27 -8.17 -3.05 0.12
CA ASP A 27 -7.42 -2.38 1.19
C ASP A 27 -6.00 -2.95 1.32
N VAL A 28 -5.01 -2.08 1.56
CA VAL A 28 -3.61 -2.47 1.77
C VAL A 28 -3.29 -2.38 3.25
N ILE A 29 -3.10 -3.54 3.90
CA ILE A 29 -2.81 -3.62 5.33
C ILE A 29 -1.35 -4.04 5.52
N VAL A 30 -0.53 -3.13 6.03
CA VAL A 30 0.91 -3.34 6.23
C VAL A 30 1.19 -3.62 7.70
N ALA A 31 1.78 -4.78 7.96
CA ALA A 31 2.18 -5.20 9.30
C ALA A 31 3.35 -4.37 9.85
N ALA A 32 3.51 -4.41 11.17
CA ALA A 32 4.51 -3.63 11.89
C ALA A 32 5.94 -4.01 11.47
N GLY A 33 6.79 -3.01 11.24
CA GLY A 33 8.19 -3.22 10.84
C GLY A 33 8.39 -3.70 9.39
N CYS A 34 7.33 -3.73 8.56
CA CYS A 34 7.44 -4.14 7.16
C CYS A 34 7.55 -2.94 6.23
N ARG A 35 8.29 -3.11 5.12
CA ARG A 35 8.38 -2.09 4.08
C ARG A 35 7.59 -2.45 2.82
N VAL A 36 6.57 -1.65 2.51
CA VAL A 36 5.75 -1.79 1.30
C VAL A 36 6.11 -0.70 0.31
N LYS A 37 6.26 -1.09 -0.96
CA LYS A 37 6.34 -0.13 -2.07
C LYS A 37 5.22 -0.39 -3.06
N VAL A 38 4.40 0.62 -3.29
CA VAL A 38 3.28 0.58 -4.23
C VAL A 38 3.59 1.47 -5.42
N SER A 39 3.88 0.87 -6.56
CA SER A 39 4.14 1.54 -7.84
C SER A 39 2.96 1.33 -8.80
N GLY A 40 1.74 1.55 -8.33
CA GLY A 40 0.52 1.18 -9.05
C GLY A 40 -0.71 1.96 -8.59
N ILE A 41 -1.90 1.50 -8.98
CA ILE A 41 -3.17 2.11 -8.57
C ILE A 41 -3.73 1.31 -7.39
N VAL A 42 -4.10 1.98 -6.31
CA VAL A 42 -4.79 1.39 -5.16
C VAL A 42 -6.18 2.00 -5.06
N SER A 43 -7.22 1.22 -5.34
CA SER A 43 -8.62 1.57 -5.12
C SER A 43 -9.08 1.00 -3.77
N GLY A 44 -8.60 1.61 -2.68
CA GLY A 44 -8.92 1.20 -1.32
C GLY A 44 -8.13 2.01 -0.29
N ASP A 45 -8.27 1.62 0.98
CA ASP A 45 -7.61 2.27 2.10
C ASP A 45 -6.23 1.66 2.38
N LEU A 46 -5.29 2.46 2.85
CA LEU A 46 -3.93 2.02 3.17
C LEU A 46 -3.70 2.15 4.67
N ILE A 47 -3.56 1.01 5.34
CA ILE A 47 -3.37 0.93 6.79
C ILE A 47 -1.93 0.53 7.08
N ALA A 48 -1.18 1.42 7.71
CA ALA A 48 0.20 1.17 8.12
C ALA A 48 0.27 0.95 9.64
N ALA A 49 0.67 -0.24 10.08
CA ALA A 49 0.89 -0.54 11.49
C ALA A 49 2.17 0.11 12.06
N GLU A 50 2.38 0.02 13.36
CA GLU A 50 3.51 0.65 14.06
C GLU A 50 4.88 0.25 13.46
N GLY A 51 5.69 1.23 13.10
CA GLY A 51 7.00 0.98 12.48
C GLY A 51 6.95 0.43 11.05
N ALA A 52 5.77 0.31 10.43
CA ALA A 52 5.66 0.00 9.01
C ALA A 52 6.13 1.18 8.16
N GLU A 53 6.79 0.92 7.04
CA GLU A 53 7.22 1.94 6.08
C GLU A 53 6.52 1.72 4.74
N VAL A 54 5.66 2.65 4.33
CA VAL A 54 4.91 2.52 3.08
C VAL A 54 5.29 3.60 2.11
N HIS A 55 5.70 3.21 0.90
CA HIS A 55 6.10 4.12 -0.15
C HIS A 55 5.13 4.00 -1.32
N LEU A 56 4.23 4.97 -1.45
CA LEU A 56 3.24 5.01 -2.51
C LEU A 56 3.70 5.97 -3.61
N SER A 57 4.05 5.43 -4.77
CA SER A 57 4.51 6.21 -5.92
C SER A 57 3.48 6.30 -7.05
N GLY A 58 2.33 5.63 -6.91
CA GLY A 58 1.23 5.67 -7.88
C GLY A 58 0.00 6.43 -7.39
N MET A 59 -1.19 5.98 -7.77
CA MET A 59 -2.45 6.63 -7.40
C MET A 59 -3.13 5.86 -6.27
N LEU A 60 -3.53 6.54 -5.21
CA LEU A 60 -4.36 5.98 -4.14
C LEU A 60 -5.73 6.66 -4.17
N SER A 61 -6.78 5.87 -4.37
CA SER A 61 -8.17 6.30 -4.44
C SER A 61 -8.91 5.88 -3.16
N GLY A 62 -8.45 6.39 -2.03
CA GLY A 62 -8.94 6.03 -0.69
C GLY A 62 -8.28 6.88 0.39
N ARG A 63 -8.25 6.37 1.63
CA ARG A 63 -7.66 7.05 2.79
C ARG A 63 -6.41 6.33 3.28
N ILE A 64 -5.49 7.10 3.83
CA ILE A 64 -4.28 6.59 4.47
C ILE A 64 -4.48 6.63 5.98
N ILE A 65 -4.36 5.48 6.64
CA ILE A 65 -4.49 5.30 8.08
C ILE A 65 -3.13 4.88 8.66
N GLU A 66 -2.45 5.82 9.29
CA GLU A 66 -1.14 5.60 9.93
C GLU A 66 -1.34 5.23 11.41
N ARG A 67 -1.27 3.95 11.75
CA ARG A 67 -1.35 3.45 13.14
C ARG A 67 0.06 3.32 13.76
N GLY A 68 0.83 4.40 13.68
CA GLY A 68 2.24 4.45 14.13
C GLY A 68 3.26 4.04 13.06
N GLY A 69 2.80 3.72 11.85
CA GLY A 69 3.66 3.57 10.67
C GLY A 69 4.00 4.91 10.04
N ARG A 70 4.83 4.86 9.01
CA ARG A 70 5.26 6.02 8.23
C ARG A 70 4.90 5.81 6.77
N VAL A 71 3.99 6.63 6.27
CA VAL A 71 3.55 6.57 4.87
C VAL A 71 4.14 7.75 4.11
N ARG A 72 4.87 7.43 3.04
CA ARG A 72 5.45 8.39 2.12
C ARG A 72 4.76 8.26 0.78
N VAL A 73 4.04 9.31 0.41
CA VAL A 73 3.38 9.39 -0.90
C VAL A 73 4.15 10.33 -1.81
N THR A 74 4.59 9.80 -2.94
CA THR A 74 5.20 10.55 -4.04
C THR A 74 4.28 10.65 -5.25
N GLY A 75 3.18 9.90 -5.26
CA GLY A 75 2.15 9.95 -6.29
C GLY A 75 0.93 10.80 -5.91
N MET A 76 -0.23 10.48 -6.48
CA MET A 76 -1.49 11.20 -6.25
C MET A 76 -2.37 10.45 -5.26
N VAL A 77 -2.90 11.16 -4.28
CA VAL A 77 -3.94 10.65 -3.36
C VAL A 77 -5.24 11.37 -3.67
N SER A 78 -6.23 10.62 -4.13
CA SER A 78 -7.60 11.08 -4.30
C SER A 78 -8.47 10.39 -3.24
N GLY A 79 -8.51 10.96 -2.05
CA GLY A 79 -9.43 10.54 -0.98
C GLY A 79 -10.63 11.46 -0.96
N ALA A 80 -11.84 10.90 -0.97
CA ALA A 80 -13.08 11.62 -0.74
C ALA A 80 -13.36 11.78 0.77
#